data_AF-T2M689-F1
#
_entry.id   AF-T2M689-F1
#
_cell.length_a   1.000
_cell.length_b   1.000
_cell.length_c   1.000
_cell.angle_alpha   90.00
_cell.angle_beta   90.00
_cell.angle_gamma   90.00
#
_symmetry.space_group_name_H-M   'P 1'
#
loop_
_entity.id
_entity.type
_entity.pdbx_description
1 polymer ?
#
loop_
_entity_poly.entity_id
_entity_poly.type
_entity_poly.pdbx_seq_one_letter_code
_entity_poly.pdbx_strand_id
1 'polypeptide(L)'
;MIPFTFRLLSKGTSTSRHLIRIGLSQRCFALATQQNAAAAASVVQRKVIPNEGFWEKNDRMQRPLSPHITIYKFELPGLLSGTHRFTGLAMSGIVFTVGSAALLLPGGAESYIDMIRALNLPIWVLAPAKCLIAFPLCYHTVNGVRHLIWDTGRGFEMKTLYKTGYFAVATSIALTIGIVAFCSYT
;
A
#
# COMPACT_ATOMS: atom_id res chain seq x y z
N MET A 1 -7.85 -39.29 18.09
CA MET A 1 -9.04 -38.97 17.26
C MET A 1 -9.68 -40.27 16.82
N ILE A 2 -10.99 -40.36 16.97
CA ILE A 2 -11.87 -41.54 16.83
C ILE A 2 -11.77 -42.16 15.42
N PRO A 3 -11.60 -43.48 15.27
CA PRO A 3 -11.77 -44.16 13.98
C PRO A 3 -13.24 -44.63 13.81
N PHE A 4 -13.92 -44.17 12.76
CA PHE A 4 -15.26 -44.62 12.43
C PHE A 4 -15.18 -45.73 11.37
N THR A 5 -15.36 -46.97 11.80
CA THR A 5 -15.46 -48.17 10.97
C THR A 5 -16.79 -48.24 10.24
N PHE A 6 -16.73 -48.49 8.94
CA PHE A 6 -17.84 -48.79 8.04
C PHE A 6 -18.38 -50.21 8.35
N ARG A 7 -19.70 -50.38 8.50
CA ARG A 7 -20.34 -51.71 8.50
C ARG A 7 -21.59 -51.71 7.63
N LEU A 8 -21.51 -52.53 6.58
CA LEU A 8 -22.55 -52.86 5.62
C LEU A 8 -23.75 -53.55 6.30
N LEU A 9 -24.96 -53.22 5.84
CA LEU A 9 -26.16 -54.02 6.07
C LEU A 9 -26.85 -54.28 4.73
N SER A 10 -26.84 -55.56 4.36
CA SER A 10 -27.49 -56.19 3.21
C SER A 10 -28.88 -56.72 3.60
N LYS A 11 -29.84 -56.69 2.66
CA LYS A 11 -31.01 -57.60 2.42
C LYS A 11 -31.71 -57.04 1.15
N GLY A 12 -31.73 -57.69 -0.03
CA GLY A 12 -32.55 -58.85 -0.43
C GLY A 12 -34.06 -58.51 -0.36
N THR A 13 -34.94 -58.57 -1.36
CA THR A 13 -35.02 -59.33 -2.64
C THR A 13 -36.26 -58.87 -3.46
N SER A 14 -36.28 -59.24 -4.75
CA SER A 14 -37.45 -59.70 -5.54
C SER A 14 -38.33 -58.73 -6.36
N THR A 15 -38.10 -58.81 -7.68
CA THR A 15 -39.09 -58.94 -8.78
C THR A 15 -40.23 -57.92 -8.92
N SER A 16 -40.17 -57.12 -10.00
CA SER A 16 -41.24 -57.14 -11.01
C SER A 16 -40.71 -56.63 -12.35
N ARG A 17 -40.84 -57.47 -13.39
CA ARG A 17 -40.49 -57.14 -14.78
C ARG A 17 -41.65 -56.37 -15.40
N HIS A 18 -41.45 -55.11 -15.76
CA HIS A 18 -42.27 -54.43 -16.76
C HIS A 18 -41.36 -53.90 -17.86
N LEU A 19 -41.32 -54.63 -18.98
CA LEU A 19 -40.63 -54.25 -20.19
C LEU A 19 -41.52 -53.28 -20.98
N ILE A 20 -41.34 -51.97 -20.75
CA ILE A 20 -41.85 -50.94 -21.65
C ILE A 20 -40.73 -50.63 -22.66
N ARG A 21 -40.85 -51.16 -23.87
CA ARG A 21 -40.01 -50.77 -25.01
C ARG A 21 -40.40 -49.35 -25.45
N ILE A 22 -39.71 -48.33 -24.94
CA ILE A 22 -39.77 -46.96 -25.48
C ILE A 22 -38.61 -46.80 -26.46
N GLY A 23 -38.83 -47.24 -27.70
CA GLY A 23 -37.82 -47.33 -28.76
C GLY A 23 -37.49 -46.02 -29.51
N LEU A 24 -37.64 -44.84 -28.91
CA LEU A 24 -37.35 -43.57 -29.62
C LEU A 24 -36.63 -42.47 -28.83
N SER A 25 -36.33 -42.65 -27.53
CA SER A 25 -35.74 -41.55 -26.73
C SER A 25 -34.21 -41.62 -26.57
N GLN A 26 -33.57 -42.78 -26.81
CA GLN A 26 -32.13 -42.91 -26.58
C GLN A 26 -31.29 -42.03 -27.52
N ARG A 27 -31.73 -41.82 -28.76
CA ARG A 27 -31.03 -40.95 -29.72
C ARG A 27 -31.17 -39.46 -29.37
N CYS A 28 -32.35 -39.01 -28.91
CA CYS A 28 -32.56 -37.63 -28.48
C CYS A 28 -31.85 -37.31 -27.15
N PHE A 29 -31.82 -38.26 -26.21
CA PHE A 29 -31.11 -38.08 -24.95
C PHE A 29 -29.58 -38.06 -25.15
N ALA A 30 -29.06 -38.90 -26.05
CA ALA A 30 -27.64 -38.89 -26.44
C ALA A 30 -27.24 -37.58 -27.14
N LEU A 31 -28.09 -37.04 -28.02
CA LEU A 31 -27.84 -35.74 -28.67
C LEU A 31 -27.90 -34.57 -27.67
N ALA A 32 -28.85 -34.57 -26.73
CA ALA A 32 -28.95 -33.54 -25.70
C ALA A 32 -27.77 -33.58 -24.70
N THR A 33 -27.27 -34.77 -24.35
CA THR A 33 -26.04 -34.91 -23.55
C THR A 33 -24.79 -34.53 -24.34
N GLN A 34 -24.73 -34.82 -25.65
CA GLN A 34 -23.61 -34.41 -26.51
C GLN A 34 -23.56 -32.90 -26.74
N GLN A 35 -24.71 -32.23 -26.88
CA GLN A 35 -24.80 -30.76 -27.00
C GLN A 35 -24.37 -30.06 -25.71
N ASN A 36 -24.78 -30.58 -24.55
CA ASN A 36 -24.37 -30.03 -23.25
C ASN A 36 -22.88 -30.28 -22.95
N ALA A 37 -22.31 -31.40 -23.41
CA ALA A 37 -20.86 -31.66 -23.32
C ALA A 37 -20.03 -30.73 -24.21
N ALA A 38 -20.51 -30.43 -25.43
CA ALA A 38 -19.84 -29.50 -26.34
C ALA A 38 -19.86 -28.04 -25.83
N ALA A 39 -20.95 -27.62 -25.18
CA ALA A 39 -21.05 -26.30 -24.55
C ALA A 39 -20.12 -26.17 -23.32
N ALA A 40 -20.03 -27.21 -22.48
CA ALA A 40 -19.09 -27.24 -21.35
C ALA A 40 -17.60 -27.31 -21.80
N ALA A 41 -17.35 -27.85 -23.00
CA ALA A 41 -16.02 -27.94 -23.60
C ALA A 41 -15.56 -26.65 -24.31
N SER A 42 -16.40 -25.60 -24.37
CA SER A 42 -15.95 -24.23 -24.68
C SER A 42 -15.18 -23.61 -23.51
N VAL A 43 -14.30 -24.41 -22.91
CA VAL A 43 -13.11 -23.91 -22.23
C VAL A 43 -12.45 -22.97 -23.22
N VAL A 44 -12.52 -21.67 -22.93
CA VAL A 44 -11.89 -20.60 -23.69
C VAL A 44 -10.51 -21.08 -24.12
N GLN A 45 -10.37 -21.44 -25.40
CA GLN A 45 -9.10 -21.93 -25.93
C GLN A 45 -8.11 -20.79 -25.77
N ARG A 46 -7.24 -20.90 -24.76
CA ARG A 46 -6.19 -19.92 -24.51
C ARG A 46 -5.31 -19.92 -25.76
N LYS A 47 -5.39 -18.87 -26.56
CA LYS A 47 -4.42 -18.60 -27.62
C LYS A 47 -3.05 -18.42 -26.96
N VAL A 48 -2.26 -19.47 -26.96
CA VAL A 48 -0.86 -19.44 -26.53
C VAL A 48 -0.06 -18.94 -27.72
N ILE A 49 0.45 -17.72 -27.61
CA ILE A 49 1.36 -17.17 -28.59
C ILE A 49 2.77 -17.61 -28.14
N PRO A 50 3.49 -18.43 -28.93
CA PRO A 50 4.85 -18.80 -28.60
C PRO A 50 5.75 -17.56 -28.61
N ASN A 51 6.67 -17.46 -27.64
CA ASN A 51 7.59 -16.34 -27.43
C ASN A 51 6.93 -14.98 -27.13
N GLU A 52 5.72 -14.96 -26.59
CA GLU A 52 5.11 -13.74 -26.06
C GLU A 52 5.74 -13.36 -24.70
N GLY A 53 6.18 -12.10 -24.56
CA GLY A 53 6.71 -11.57 -23.31
C GLY A 53 5.65 -11.39 -22.23
N PHE A 54 6.09 -11.25 -20.97
CA PHE A 54 5.19 -11.17 -19.82
C PHE A 54 4.25 -9.94 -19.88
N TRP A 55 4.76 -8.78 -20.30
CA TRP A 55 4.01 -7.53 -20.33
C TRP A 55 2.99 -7.54 -21.47
N GLU A 56 3.44 -7.91 -22.67
CA GLU A 56 2.61 -8.03 -23.88
C GLU A 56 1.44 -9.00 -23.65
N LYS A 57 1.73 -10.10 -22.95
CA LYS A 57 0.73 -11.09 -22.56
C LYS A 57 -0.33 -10.52 -21.60
N ASN A 58 0.07 -9.77 -20.57
CA ASN A 58 -0.88 -9.19 -19.62
C ASN A 58 -1.71 -8.06 -20.23
N ASP A 59 -1.07 -7.22 -21.06
CA ASP A 59 -1.74 -6.16 -21.82
C ASP A 59 -2.75 -6.76 -22.80
N ARG A 60 -2.38 -7.78 -23.58
CA ARG A 60 -3.31 -8.46 -24.49
C ARG A 60 -4.49 -9.11 -23.77
N MET A 61 -4.26 -9.69 -22.59
CA MET A 61 -5.31 -10.35 -21.82
C MET A 61 -6.16 -9.38 -20.98
N GLN A 62 -5.81 -8.09 -20.93
CA GLN A 62 -6.53 -7.06 -20.17
C GLN A 62 -6.83 -7.52 -18.73
N ARG A 63 -5.83 -8.15 -18.09
CA ARG A 63 -5.98 -8.65 -16.73
C ARG A 63 -6.01 -7.46 -15.76
N PRO A 64 -7.01 -7.38 -14.88
CA PRO A 64 -7.03 -6.31 -13.89
C PRO A 64 -5.84 -6.45 -12.94
N LEU A 65 -5.25 -5.31 -12.57
CA LEU A 65 -4.25 -5.27 -11.52
C LEU A 65 -4.92 -5.58 -10.18
N SER A 66 -4.32 -6.44 -9.36
CA SER A 66 -4.84 -6.70 -8.03
C SER A 66 -4.83 -5.41 -7.19
N PRO A 67 -5.86 -5.17 -6.36
CA PRO A 67 -5.83 -4.04 -5.43
C PRO A 67 -4.62 -4.16 -4.49
N HIS A 68 -3.94 -3.05 -4.22
CA HIS A 68 -2.69 -3.03 -3.45
C HIS A 68 -2.75 -1.97 -2.34
N ILE A 69 -2.50 -0.69 -2.63
CA ILE A 69 -2.52 0.39 -1.63
C ILE A 69 -3.88 0.58 -0.95
N THR A 70 -4.97 0.25 -1.66
CA THR A 70 -6.34 0.42 -1.16
C THR A 70 -6.75 -0.65 -0.14
N ILE A 71 -6.09 -1.81 -0.13
CA ILE A 71 -6.39 -2.93 0.78
C ILE A 71 -5.25 -3.24 1.75
N TYR A 72 -4.09 -2.61 1.58
CA TYR A 72 -2.92 -2.85 2.42
C TYR A 72 -3.09 -2.24 3.81
N LYS A 73 -2.75 -3.01 4.85
CA LYS A 73 -2.71 -2.51 6.23
C LYS A 73 -1.39 -1.77 6.47
N PHE A 74 -1.47 -0.44 6.61
CA PHE A 74 -0.28 0.35 6.91
C PHE A 74 0.23 0.06 8.33
N GLU A 75 1.45 -0.46 8.40
CA GLU A 75 2.21 -0.61 9.65
C GLU A 75 3.07 0.62 9.92
N LEU A 76 3.43 0.82 11.20
CA LEU A 76 4.26 1.95 11.64
C LEU A 76 5.52 2.15 10.76
N PRO A 77 6.30 1.11 10.41
CA PRO A 77 7.52 1.31 9.63
C PRO A 77 7.26 1.78 8.20
N GLY A 78 6.18 1.27 7.58
CA GLY A 78 5.75 1.70 6.25
C GLY A 78 5.32 3.16 6.24
N LEU A 79 4.56 3.58 7.27
CA LEU A 79 4.18 4.99 7.45
C LEU A 79 5.42 5.88 7.65
N LEU A 80 6.35 5.50 8.54
CA LEU A 80 7.57 6.27 8.79
C LEU A 80 8.43 6.41 7.53
N SER A 81 8.56 5.33 6.74
CA SER A 81 9.26 5.40 5.45
C SER A 81 8.58 6.38 4.49
N GLY A 82 7.24 6.36 4.41
CA GLY A 82 6.48 7.33 3.62
C GLY A 82 6.73 8.76 4.09
N THR A 83 6.59 9.03 5.38
CA THR A 83 6.82 10.34 6.00
C THR A 83 8.25 10.83 5.76
N HIS A 84 9.25 9.95 5.80
CA HIS A 84 10.64 10.33 5.53
C HIS A 84 10.83 10.84 4.10
N ARG A 85 10.17 10.21 3.11
CA ARG A 85 10.18 10.69 1.72
C ARG A 85 9.43 12.02 1.58
N PHE A 86 8.24 12.14 2.16
CA PHE A 86 7.46 13.38 2.08
C PHE A 86 8.16 14.57 2.73
N THR A 87 8.78 14.37 3.91
CA THR A 87 9.55 15.42 4.58
C THR A 87 10.77 15.84 3.77
N GLY A 88 11.48 14.89 3.14
CA GLY A 88 12.59 15.20 2.23
C GLY A 88 12.14 15.99 0.99
N LEU A 89 11.05 15.59 0.35
CA LEU A 89 10.48 16.31 -0.80
C LEU A 89 10.01 17.72 -0.41
N ALA A 90 9.32 17.87 0.72
CA ALA A 90 8.86 19.16 1.21
C ALA A 90 10.03 20.10 1.50
N MET A 91 11.07 19.62 2.20
CA MET A 91 12.27 20.42 2.48
C MET A 91 13.01 20.83 1.20
N SER A 92 13.22 19.90 0.27
CA SER A 92 13.84 20.21 -1.03
C SER A 92 13.03 21.25 -1.79
N GLY A 93 11.70 21.15 -1.79
CA GLY A 93 10.81 22.13 -2.39
C GLY A 93 10.92 23.52 -1.75
N ILE A 94 11.01 23.59 -0.42
CA ILE A 94 11.22 24.85 0.32
C ILE A 94 12.57 25.47 -0.06
N VAL A 95 13.66 24.70 0.01
CA VAL A 95 15.01 25.19 -0.31
C VAL A 95 15.08 25.68 -1.76
N PHE A 96 14.52 24.93 -2.70
CA PHE A 96 14.49 25.33 -4.11
C PHE A 96 13.64 26.59 -4.33
N THR A 97 12.47 26.68 -3.71
CA THR A 97 11.58 27.84 -3.82
C THR A 97 12.22 29.09 -3.21
N VAL A 98 12.76 29.00 -1.99
CA VAL A 98 13.42 30.12 -1.30
C VAL A 98 14.68 30.55 -2.04
N GLY A 99 15.49 29.58 -2.50
CA GLY A 99 16.69 29.85 -3.29
C GLY A 99 16.37 30.54 -4.61
N SER A 100 15.33 30.09 -5.31
CA SER A 100 14.87 30.72 -6.56
C SER A 100 14.29 32.11 -6.30
N ALA A 101 13.51 32.29 -5.23
CA ALA A 101 12.95 33.58 -4.84
C ALA A 101 14.06 34.59 -4.52
N ALA A 102 15.14 34.17 -3.85
CA ALA A 102 16.29 35.03 -3.56
C ALA A 102 17.03 35.52 -4.82
N LEU A 103 16.94 34.77 -5.93
CA LEU A 103 17.54 35.16 -7.21
C LEU A 103 16.61 36.00 -8.09
N LEU A 104 15.31 35.73 -8.03
CA LEU A 104 14.33 36.29 -8.96
C LEU A 104 13.56 37.49 -8.41
N LEU A 105 13.39 37.57 -7.08
CA LEU A 105 12.62 38.64 -6.47
C LEU A 105 13.53 39.77 -5.96
N PRO A 106 13.08 41.04 -6.06
CA PRO A 106 13.82 42.17 -5.53
C PRO A 106 13.69 42.27 -4.01
N GLY A 107 14.79 42.65 -3.35
CA GLY A 107 14.83 42.85 -1.89
C GLY A 107 15.52 41.70 -1.14
N GLY A 108 15.99 42.01 0.07
CA GLY A 108 16.61 41.02 0.95
C GLY A 108 15.59 40.28 1.82
N ALA A 109 16.03 39.19 2.46
CA ALA A 109 15.20 38.41 3.37
C ALA A 109 14.54 39.28 4.46
N GLU A 110 15.26 40.28 4.99
CA GLU A 110 14.76 41.20 6.02
C GLU A 110 13.46 41.90 5.60
N SER A 111 13.34 42.35 4.34
CA SER A 111 12.14 43.03 3.85
C SER A 111 10.90 42.13 3.92
N TYR A 112 11.07 40.83 3.63
CA TYR A 112 9.97 39.86 3.70
C TYR A 112 9.64 39.49 5.15
N ILE A 113 10.65 39.42 6.02
CA ILE A 113 10.43 39.18 7.44
C ILE A 113 9.66 40.35 8.06
N ASP A 114 10.03 41.60 7.76
CA ASP A 114 9.33 42.79 8.25
C ASP A 114 7.89 42.86 7.73
N MET A 115 7.66 42.48 6.47
CA MET A 115 6.30 42.33 5.93
C MET A 115 5.48 41.31 6.73
N ILE A 116 6.06 40.15 7.07
CA ILE A 116 5.37 39.14 7.89
C ILE A 116 5.13 39.66 9.31
N ARG A 117 6.08 40.36 9.92
CA ARG A 117 5.92 40.99 11.24
C ARG A 117 4.80 42.02 11.24
N ALA A 118 4.70 42.83 10.18
CA ALA A 118 3.66 43.85 10.03
C ALA A 118 2.24 43.28 9.96
N LEU A 119 2.07 42.01 9.58
CA LEU A 119 0.77 41.33 9.61
C LEU A 119 0.25 41.11 11.04
N ASN A 120 1.08 41.28 12.08
CA ASN A 120 0.71 41.15 13.49
C ASN A 120 -0.07 39.86 13.80
N LEU A 121 0.38 38.75 13.21
CA LEU A 121 -0.29 37.46 13.34
C LEU A 121 -0.25 36.97 14.81
N PRO A 122 -1.36 36.43 15.33
CA PRO A 122 -1.39 35.94 16.70
C PRO A 122 -0.48 34.71 16.86
N ILE A 123 -0.02 34.46 18.10
CA ILE A 123 0.87 33.34 18.43
C ILE A 123 0.31 31.98 18.00
N TRP A 124 -1.02 31.81 18.06
CA TRP A 124 -1.69 30.57 17.65
C TRP A 124 -1.61 30.29 16.15
N VAL A 125 -1.24 31.29 15.33
CA VAL A 125 -0.96 31.13 13.89
C VAL A 125 0.55 30.96 13.67
N LEU A 126 1.38 31.79 14.33
CA LEU A 126 2.83 31.76 14.15
C LEU A 126 3.47 30.49 14.71
N ALA A 127 3.05 30.00 15.87
CA ALA A 127 3.65 28.82 16.49
C ALA A 127 3.44 27.55 15.65
N PRO A 128 2.22 27.21 15.16
CA PRO A 128 2.05 26.09 14.24
C PRO A 128 2.80 26.26 12.91
N ALA A 129 2.87 27.48 12.37
CA ALA A 129 3.65 27.74 11.16
C ALA A 129 5.15 27.45 11.35
N LYS A 130 5.73 27.88 12.48
CA LYS A 130 7.11 27.54 12.86
C LYS A 130 7.27 26.02 13.04
N CYS A 131 6.33 25.35 13.70
CA CYS A 131 6.33 23.89 13.85
C CYS A 131 6.28 23.16 12.49
N LEU A 132 5.49 23.65 11.55
CA LEU A 132 5.34 23.03 10.22
C LEU A 132 6.64 23.05 9.41
N ILE A 133 7.49 24.06 9.63
CA ILE A 133 8.81 24.17 9.01
C ILE A 133 9.86 23.36 9.79
N ALA A 134 9.84 23.44 11.13
CA ALA A 134 10.83 22.80 11.98
C ALA A 134 10.67 21.28 12.08
N PHE A 135 9.43 20.77 12.07
CA PHE A 135 9.15 19.34 12.25
C PHE A 135 9.72 18.47 11.12
N PRO A 136 9.52 18.78 9.82
CA PRO A 136 10.14 18.02 8.73
C PRO A 136 11.65 17.92 8.87
N LEU A 137 12.33 19.01 9.24
CA LEU A 137 13.78 19.02 9.44
C LEU A 137 14.20 18.08 10.58
N CYS A 138 13.56 18.20 11.75
CA CYS A 138 13.88 17.37 12.91
C CYS A 138 13.62 15.89 12.61
N TYR A 139 12.44 15.59 12.06
CA TYR A 139 12.03 14.23 11.74
C TYR A 139 12.91 13.59 10.66
N HIS A 140 13.14 14.29 9.56
CA HIS A 140 13.95 13.78 8.46
C HIS A 140 15.38 13.49 8.91
N THR A 141 15.95 14.36 9.75
CA THR A 141 17.30 14.16 10.30
C THR A 141 17.37 12.96 11.24
N VAL A 142 16.49 12.87 12.24
CA VAL A 142 16.49 11.78 13.22
C VAL A 142 16.19 10.43 12.55
N ASN A 143 15.16 10.38 11.70
CA ASN A 143 14.85 9.15 10.98
C ASN A 143 15.91 8.83 9.91
N GLY A 144 16.56 9.84 9.32
CA GLY A 144 17.71 9.66 8.43
C GLY A 144 18.88 8.96 9.11
N VAL A 145 19.23 9.34 10.35
CA VAL A 145 20.23 8.60 11.14
C VAL A 145 19.83 7.14 11.35
N ARG A 146 18.54 6.88 11.61
CA ARG A 146 18.02 5.50 11.70
C ARG A 146 18.17 4.73 10.38
N HIS A 147 17.94 5.37 9.23
CA HIS A 147 18.20 4.76 7.92
C HIS A 147 19.70 4.47 7.70
N LEU A 148 20.59 5.39 8.05
CA LEU A 148 22.04 5.14 7.97
C LEU A 148 22.48 3.97 8.85
N ILE A 149 21.87 3.80 10.03
CA ILE A 149 22.10 2.62 10.87
C ILE A 149 21.63 1.34 10.15
N TRP A 150 20.49 1.38 9.46
CA TRP A 150 20.02 0.24 8.66
C TRP A 150 20.96 -0.10 7.50
N ASP A 151 21.58 0.90 6.87
CA ASP A 151 22.57 0.69 5.81
C ASP A 151 23.81 -0.07 6.32
N THR A 152 24.08 -0.03 7.63
CA THR A 152 25.14 -0.84 8.25
C THR A 152 24.75 -2.31 8.53
N GLY A 153 23.54 -2.74 8.14
CA GLY A 153 23.06 -4.09 8.40
C GLY A 153 22.45 -4.30 9.79
N ARG A 154 22.16 -3.23 10.56
CA ARG A 154 21.71 -3.30 11.96
C ARG A 154 20.23 -2.91 12.12
N GLY A 155 19.57 -3.44 13.15
CA GLY A 155 18.25 -2.95 13.57
C GLY A 155 17.04 -3.47 12.79
N PHE A 156 17.19 -4.61 12.09
CA PHE A 156 16.13 -5.24 11.30
C PHE A 156 15.18 -6.16 12.08
N GLU A 157 15.47 -6.45 13.35
CA GLU A 157 14.53 -7.21 14.19
C GLU A 157 13.25 -6.40 14.41
N MET A 158 12.07 -7.02 14.25
CA MET A 158 10.78 -6.33 14.35
C MET A 158 10.60 -5.53 15.65
N LYS A 159 11.00 -6.07 16.80
CA LYS A 159 10.93 -5.36 18.08
C LYS A 159 11.78 -4.09 18.07
N THR A 160 13.03 -4.20 17.59
CA THR A 160 13.96 -3.08 17.47
C THR A 160 13.46 -2.04 16.47
N LEU A 161 12.88 -2.49 15.37
CA LEU A 161 12.38 -1.66 14.30
C LEU A 161 11.19 -0.78 14.75
N TYR A 162 10.28 -1.32 15.58
CA TYR A 162 9.22 -0.53 16.23
C TYR A 162 9.76 0.39 17.33
N LYS A 163 10.64 -0.10 18.21
CA LYS A 163 11.25 0.70 19.29
C LYS A 163 11.97 1.93 18.74
N THR A 164 12.83 1.73 17.75
CA THR A 164 13.55 2.82 17.08
C THR A 164 12.61 3.75 16.32
N GLY A 165 11.50 3.24 15.78
CA GLY A 165 10.46 4.05 15.14
C GLY A 165 9.78 5.02 16.12
N TYR A 166 9.29 4.52 17.25
CA TYR A 166 8.70 5.37 18.29
C TYR A 166 9.72 6.36 18.88
N PHE A 167 10.94 5.91 19.12
CA PHE A 167 12.02 6.77 19.59
C PHE A 167 12.31 7.91 18.61
N ALA A 168 12.38 7.62 17.31
CA ALA A 168 12.60 8.63 16.29
C ALA A 168 11.48 9.68 16.30
N VAL A 169 10.22 9.27 16.35
CA VAL A 169 9.07 10.19 16.41
C VAL A 169 9.11 11.06 17.66
N ALA A 170 9.28 10.46 18.84
CA ALA A 170 9.31 11.18 20.10
C ALA A 170 10.45 12.21 20.15
N THR A 171 11.65 11.80 19.72
CA THR A 171 12.82 12.69 19.66
C THR A 171 12.57 13.85 18.69
N SER A 172 11.97 13.59 17.54
CA SER A 172 11.66 14.62 16.54
C SER A 172 10.67 15.67 17.07
N ILE A 173 9.63 15.23 17.78
CA ILE A 173 8.66 16.12 18.43
C ILE A 173 9.34 16.96 19.51
N ALA A 174 10.14 16.34 20.37
CA ALA A 174 10.86 17.04 21.43
C ALA A 174 11.81 18.12 20.87
N LEU A 175 12.58 17.78 19.84
CA LEU A 175 13.47 18.74 19.15
C LEU A 175 12.68 19.89 18.52
N THR A 176 11.56 19.59 17.86
CA THR A 176 10.71 20.61 17.24
C THR A 176 10.19 21.59 18.28
N ILE A 177 9.65 21.09 19.39
CA ILE A 177 9.14 21.93 20.48
C ILE A 177 10.28 22.78 21.06
N GLY A 178 11.45 22.18 21.31
CA GLY A 178 12.61 22.90 21.83
C GLY A 178 13.05 24.05 20.92
N ILE A 179 13.16 23.80 19.61
CA ILE A 179 13.54 24.82 18.62
C ILE A 179 12.49 25.93 18.55
N VAL A 180 11.21 25.58 18.43
CA VAL A 180 10.13 26.57 18.30
C VAL A 180 9.96 27.40 19.56
N ALA A 181 10.08 26.79 20.74
CA ALA A 181 10.07 27.51 22.01
C ALA A 181 11.24 28.49 22.07
N PHE A 182 12.47 28.03 21.81
CA PHE A 182 13.66 28.90 21.80
C PHE A 182 13.51 30.08 20.84
N CYS A 183 13.13 29.82 19.58
CA CYS A 183 12.89 30.83 18.55
C CYS A 183 11.64 31.71 18.77
N SER A 184 10.88 31.50 19.84
CA SER A 184 9.74 32.34 20.21
C SER A 184 10.04 33.25 21.40
N TYR A 185 11.15 33.03 22.11
CA TYR A 185 11.65 33.91 23.16
C TYR A 185 12.68 34.94 22.66
N THR A 186 13.21 34.73 21.45
CA THR A 186 14.11 35.65 20.72
C THR A 186 13.37 36.38 19.62
#